data_AF-A0A066X1L5-F1
#
_entry.id   AF-A0A066X1L5-F1
#
_cell.length_a   1.000
_cell.length_b   1.000
_cell.length_c   1.000
_cell.angle_alpha   90.00
_cell.angle_beta   90.00
_cell.angle_gamma   90.00
#
_symmetry.space_group_name_H-M   'P 1'
#
loop_
_entity.id
_entity.type
_entity.pdbx_description
1 polymer ?
#
loop_
_entity_poly.entity_id
_entity_poly.type
_entity_poly.pdbx_seq_one_letter_code
_entity_poly.pdbx_strand_id
1 'polypeptide(L)'
;MQSNHAKYATILANTSLKEVRQANSGSQWFTTLRELQDSRKYRNIFTKDKYNSSIIAIRTEPPVAIGQRAFLLRSPAGNILWDCITYMDDETVSRIVALGGIDAIVISHPHFFSTALHWAEAFGCKVYISAEDAEWLTRQGDAHIPLSPDAVFAIWKAISVLDFDDAHSAFLGRDARGDAKRRLLESAQIFIASMGHIDHPIRYEEI
;
A
#
# COMPACT_ATOMS: atom_id res chain seq x y z
N MET A 1 -9.18 -11.95 25.54
CA MET A 1 -9.17 -10.60 24.92
C MET A 1 -8.09 -9.65 25.47
N GLN A 2 -7.14 -10.09 26.32
CA GLN A 2 -6.07 -9.23 26.87
C GLN A 2 -4.66 -9.44 26.25
N SER A 3 -4.50 -10.31 25.25
CA SER A 3 -3.17 -10.73 24.76
C SER A 3 -2.57 -9.86 23.64
N ASN A 4 -3.36 -9.02 22.97
CA ASN A 4 -2.85 -8.23 21.84
C ASN A 4 -2.30 -6.86 22.28
N HIS A 5 -2.88 -6.23 23.31
CA HIS A 5 -2.47 -4.89 23.77
C HIS A 5 -0.99 -4.79 24.20
N ALA A 6 -0.45 -5.84 24.84
CA ALA A 6 0.94 -5.83 25.31
C ALA A 6 1.98 -5.98 24.19
N LYS A 7 1.63 -6.54 23.03
CA LYS A 7 2.54 -6.63 21.87
C LYS A 7 2.75 -5.28 21.18
N TYR A 8 1.75 -4.40 21.20
CA TYR A 8 1.80 -3.13 20.47
C TYR A 8 2.66 -2.05 21.14
N ALA A 9 2.78 -2.07 22.48
CA ALA A 9 3.53 -1.07 23.23
C ALA A 9 5.06 -1.16 23.05
N THR A 10 5.60 -2.34 22.72
CA THR A 10 7.05 -2.58 22.61
C THR A 10 7.62 -2.19 21.24
N ILE A 11 6.83 -2.27 20.17
CA ILE A 11 7.27 -1.99 18.78
C ILE A 11 7.60 -0.50 18.60
N LEU A 12 6.85 0.38 19.27
CA LEU A 12 7.05 1.83 19.17
C LEU A 12 8.33 2.31 19.86
N ALA A 13 8.90 1.54 20.79
CA ALA A 13 9.99 1.98 21.66
C ALA A 13 11.38 2.02 20.98
N ASN A 14 11.60 1.34 19.85
CA ASN A 14 12.94 1.12 19.29
C ASN A 14 13.24 1.74 17.92
N THR A 15 12.32 2.49 17.30
CA THR A 15 12.57 3.03 15.96
C THR A 15 13.25 4.40 16.01
N SER A 16 14.57 4.40 16.15
CA SER A 16 15.45 5.58 16.03
C SER A 16 16.16 5.57 14.67
N LEU A 17 15.49 5.81 13.54
CA LEU A 17 16.16 6.00 12.24
C LEU A 17 15.39 6.98 11.32
N LYS A 18 16.16 7.83 10.61
CA LYS A 18 15.79 8.99 9.77
C LYS A 18 15.25 8.58 8.39
N GLU A 19 13.95 8.45 8.17
CA GLU A 19 13.44 7.86 6.92
C GLU A 19 12.10 8.39 6.40
N VAL A 20 11.87 9.69 6.47
CA VAL A 20 10.73 10.31 5.78
C VAL A 20 11.22 11.45 4.91
N ARG A 21 11.23 11.23 3.59
CA ARG A 21 11.54 12.26 2.60
C ARG A 21 10.31 13.11 2.36
N GLN A 22 10.35 14.38 2.77
CA GLN A 22 9.32 15.35 2.40
C GLN A 22 9.90 16.36 1.42
N ALA A 23 9.18 16.61 0.33
CA ALA A 23 9.55 17.58 -0.70
C ALA A 23 8.60 18.77 -0.62
N ASN A 24 9.15 19.96 -0.33
CA ASN A 24 8.51 21.24 -0.66
C ASN A 24 9.45 22.01 -1.59
N SER A 25 8.88 22.92 -2.39
CA SER A 25 9.55 23.73 -3.43
C SER A 25 11.03 24.04 -3.14
N GLY A 26 11.93 23.20 -3.64
CA GLY A 26 13.38 23.40 -3.64
C GLY A 26 14.19 22.78 -2.50
N SER A 27 13.62 22.03 -1.54
CA SER A 27 14.41 21.40 -0.48
C SER A 27 13.87 20.04 -0.01
N GLN A 28 14.80 19.13 0.25
CA GLN A 28 14.55 17.81 0.83
C GLN A 28 14.99 17.80 2.29
N TRP A 29 14.14 17.27 3.16
CA TRP A 29 14.48 17.04 4.57
C TRP A 29 14.03 15.65 5.01
N PHE A 30 14.57 15.20 6.14
CA PHE A 30 14.35 13.87 6.70
C PHE A 30 13.68 13.99 8.07
N THR A 31 12.74 13.09 8.38
CA THR A 31 12.21 12.89 9.74
C THR A 31 12.08 11.41 10.07
N THR A 32 11.73 11.07 11.31
CA THR A 32 11.47 9.71 11.77
C THR A 32 9.99 9.52 12.05
N LEU A 33 9.51 8.27 12.02
CA LEU A 33 8.13 7.97 12.47
C LEU A 33 7.89 8.47 13.91
N ARG A 34 8.89 8.33 14.77
CA ARG A 34 8.85 8.80 16.16
C ARG A 34 8.70 10.32 16.26
N GLU A 35 9.48 11.09 15.50
CA GLU A 35 9.36 12.55 15.47
C GLU A 35 7.96 12.99 15.00
N LEU A 36 7.40 12.31 14.00
CA LEU A 36 6.03 12.56 13.57
C LEU A 36 5.02 12.28 14.71
N GLN A 37 5.18 11.17 15.42
CA GLN A 37 4.32 10.78 16.55
C GLN A 37 4.45 11.76 17.72
N ASP A 38 5.66 12.07 18.16
CA ASP A 38 5.98 12.95 19.27
C ASP A 38 5.49 14.39 19.01
N SER A 39 5.47 14.81 17.75
CA SER A 39 4.95 16.13 17.38
C SER A 39 3.45 16.30 17.69
N ARG A 40 2.68 15.20 17.74
CA ARG A 40 1.21 15.20 17.89
C ARG A 40 0.46 16.04 16.84
N LYS A 41 1.10 16.34 15.71
CA LYS A 41 0.53 17.18 14.63
C LYS A 41 -0.19 16.38 13.56
N TYR A 42 0.12 15.09 13.45
CA TYR A 42 -0.33 14.23 12.37
C TYR A 42 -1.41 13.26 12.86
N ARG A 43 -2.31 12.88 11.95
CA ARG A 43 -3.32 11.83 12.15
C ARG A 43 -3.68 11.21 10.83
N ASN A 44 -4.17 9.98 10.85
CA ASN A 44 -4.70 9.34 9.65
C ASN A 44 -6.22 9.53 9.53
N ILE A 45 -6.64 10.00 8.35
CA ILE A 45 -8.04 10.18 7.98
C ILE A 45 -8.48 9.01 7.11
N PHE A 46 -9.59 8.40 7.52
CA PHE A 46 -10.20 7.26 6.82
C PHE A 46 -11.44 7.76 6.08
N THR A 47 -11.51 7.51 4.78
CA THR A 47 -12.64 7.88 3.93
C THR A 47 -13.12 6.64 3.20
N LYS A 48 -14.37 6.23 3.47
CA LYS A 48 -15.00 5.14 2.72
C LYS A 48 -15.20 5.57 1.28
N ASP A 49 -14.98 4.66 0.34
CA ASP A 49 -15.38 4.91 -1.04
C ASP A 49 -16.91 5.11 -1.13
N LYS A 50 -17.31 5.95 -2.09
CA LYS A 50 -18.70 6.34 -2.29
C LYS A 50 -19.56 5.19 -2.78
N TYR A 51 -19.00 4.28 -3.57
CA TYR A 51 -19.73 3.20 -4.24
C TYR A 51 -19.53 1.87 -3.53
N ASN A 52 -18.37 1.66 -2.91
CA ASN A 52 -18.07 0.44 -2.17
C ASN A 52 -17.50 0.72 -0.78
N SER A 53 -18.35 0.60 0.24
CA SER A 53 -17.96 0.85 1.64
C SER A 53 -16.90 -0.11 2.21
N SER A 54 -16.60 -1.20 1.50
CA SER A 54 -15.50 -2.11 1.83
C SER A 54 -14.13 -1.58 1.38
N ILE A 55 -14.09 -0.53 0.56
CA ILE A 55 -12.88 0.18 0.19
C ILE A 55 -12.77 1.41 1.08
N ILE A 56 -11.65 1.53 1.80
CA ILE A 56 -11.40 2.65 2.72
C ILE A 56 -10.05 3.27 2.39
N ALA A 57 -10.06 4.51 1.89
CA ALA A 57 -8.86 5.29 1.71
C ALA A 57 -8.33 5.79 3.06
N ILE A 58 -7.03 5.67 3.29
CA ILE A 58 -6.32 6.14 4.48
C ILE A 58 -5.25 7.14 4.02
N ARG A 59 -5.29 8.36 4.55
CA ARG A 59 -4.29 9.41 4.27
C ARG A 59 -3.84 10.08 5.56
N THR A 60 -2.62 10.61 5.57
CA THR A 60 -2.11 11.40 6.70
C THR A 60 -2.43 12.88 6.53
N GLU A 61 -2.92 13.52 7.59
CA GLU A 61 -3.10 14.97 7.67
C GLU A 61 -2.34 15.56 8.87
N PRO A 62 -1.53 16.62 8.65
CA PRO A 62 -1.16 17.20 7.35
C PRO A 62 -0.34 16.22 6.48
N PRO A 63 -0.26 16.43 5.16
CA PRO A 63 0.46 15.52 4.27
C PRO A 63 1.92 15.34 4.69
N VAL A 64 2.35 14.08 4.73
CA VAL A 64 3.73 13.66 4.94
C VAL A 64 4.26 13.10 3.62
N ALA A 65 5.55 13.27 3.37
CA ALA A 65 6.20 12.83 2.14
C ALA A 65 5.53 13.40 0.87
N ILE A 66 5.06 12.56 -0.04
CA ILE A 66 4.43 12.97 -1.30
C ILE A 66 2.91 13.17 -1.17
N GLY A 67 2.34 13.00 0.03
CA GLY A 67 0.91 13.24 0.28
C GLY A 67 -0.02 12.20 -0.33
N GLN A 68 0.45 10.97 -0.43
CA GLN A 68 -0.27 9.82 -0.97
C GLN A 68 -1.28 9.21 0.03
N ARG A 69 -2.20 8.37 -0.48
CA ARG A 69 -3.13 7.56 0.31
C ARG A 69 -2.93 6.07 0.05
N ALA A 70 -3.19 5.25 1.06
CA ALA A 70 -3.31 3.80 0.93
C ALA A 70 -4.80 3.41 0.92
N PHE A 71 -5.12 2.20 0.47
CA PHE A 71 -6.50 1.68 0.50
C PHE A 71 -6.56 0.39 1.31
N LEU A 72 -7.39 0.38 2.35
CA LEU A 72 -7.80 -0.85 3.01
C LEU A 72 -8.96 -1.47 2.22
N LEU A 73 -8.70 -2.59 1.57
CA LEU A 73 -9.64 -3.38 0.80
C LEU A 73 -10.16 -4.50 1.70
N ARG A 74 -11.44 -4.44 2.07
CA ARG A 74 -12.06 -5.38 3.01
C ARG A 74 -12.83 -6.47 2.28
N SER A 75 -12.68 -7.72 2.70
CA SER A 75 -13.44 -8.85 2.17
C SER A 75 -13.71 -9.90 3.25
N PRO A 76 -14.68 -10.83 3.03
CA PRO A 76 -14.89 -11.96 3.94
C PRO A 76 -13.68 -12.91 4.05
N ALA A 77 -12.80 -12.94 3.05
CA ALA A 77 -11.62 -13.81 3.03
C ALA A 77 -10.39 -13.16 3.70
N GLY A 78 -10.47 -11.90 4.09
CA GLY A 78 -9.37 -11.12 4.64
C GLY A 78 -9.31 -9.70 4.08
N ASN A 79 -8.49 -8.88 4.72
CA ASN A 79 -8.25 -7.49 4.37
C ASN A 79 -6.86 -7.32 3.75
N ILE A 80 -6.80 -6.58 2.66
CA ILE A 80 -5.53 -6.18 2.02
C ILE A 80 -5.34 -4.69 2.22
N LEU A 81 -4.13 -4.27 2.59
CA LEU A 81 -3.71 -2.88 2.46
C LEU A 81 -2.99 -2.70 1.13
N TRP A 82 -3.65 -2.00 0.20
CA TRP A 82 -3.06 -1.60 -1.07
C TRP A 82 -2.28 -0.30 -0.89
N ASP A 83 -1.00 -0.37 -1.23
CA ASP A 83 0.05 0.57 -0.87
C ASP A 83 0.19 0.77 0.66
N CYS A 84 1.08 1.67 1.09
CA CYS A 84 1.33 1.89 2.52
C CYS A 84 1.69 3.35 2.81
N ILE A 85 1.02 3.99 3.77
CA ILE A 85 1.35 5.37 4.17
C ILE A 85 2.40 5.39 5.28
N THR A 86 3.18 6.48 5.31
CA THR A 86 4.31 6.63 6.23
C THR A 86 3.87 6.70 7.70
N TYR A 87 2.87 7.53 8.02
CA TYR A 87 2.48 7.78 9.40
C TYR A 87 1.60 6.65 9.95
N MET A 88 1.93 6.20 11.16
CA MET A 88 1.18 5.20 11.92
C MET A 88 1.19 5.58 13.39
N ASP A 89 0.04 5.48 14.04
CA ASP A 89 -0.16 5.72 15.47
C ASP A 89 -1.11 4.67 16.07
N ASP A 90 -1.24 4.66 17.40
CA ASP A 90 -2.07 3.70 18.13
C ASP A 90 -3.56 3.78 17.74
N GLU A 91 -4.05 4.99 17.43
CA GLU A 91 -5.44 5.19 16.99
C GLU A 91 -5.69 4.53 15.64
N THR A 92 -4.78 4.72 14.68
CA THR A 92 -4.81 4.08 13.35
C THR A 92 -4.80 2.56 13.50
N VAL A 93 -3.87 2.02 14.28
CA VAL A 93 -3.75 0.57 14.49
C VAL A 93 -5.04 0.02 15.10
N SER A 94 -5.53 0.64 16.18
CA SER A 94 -6.76 0.23 16.86
C SER A 94 -7.96 0.24 15.92
N ARG A 95 -8.07 1.28 15.08
CA ARG A 95 -9.15 1.42 14.10
C ARG A 95 -9.10 0.33 13.03
N ILE A 96 -7.91 -0.01 12.53
CA ILE A 96 -7.75 -1.07 11.53
C ILE A 96 -8.03 -2.45 12.12
N VAL A 97 -7.59 -2.70 13.36
CA VAL A 97 -7.94 -3.93 14.09
C VAL A 97 -9.46 -4.06 14.23
N ALA A 98 -10.16 -2.99 14.59
CA ALA A 98 -11.62 -2.98 14.65
C ALA A 98 -12.30 -3.22 13.29
N LEU A 99 -11.60 -2.97 12.17
CA LEU A 99 -12.07 -3.23 10.80
C LEU A 99 -11.72 -4.63 10.29
N GLY A 100 -11.05 -5.45 11.10
CA GLY A 100 -10.67 -6.84 10.78
C GLY A 100 -9.16 -7.07 10.61
N GLY A 101 -8.32 -6.07 10.85
CA GLY A 101 -6.86 -6.19 10.67
C GLY A 101 -6.42 -6.09 9.21
N ILE A 102 -5.19 -6.54 8.93
CA ILE A 102 -4.57 -6.60 7.59
C ILE A 102 -3.90 -7.97 7.45
N ASP A 103 -4.29 -8.74 6.44
CA ASP A 103 -3.74 -10.06 6.14
C ASP A 103 -2.55 -9.98 5.17
N ALA A 104 -2.52 -8.95 4.32
CA ALA A 104 -1.43 -8.68 3.39
C ALA A 104 -1.32 -7.19 3.07
N ILE A 105 -0.09 -6.72 2.87
CA ILE A 105 0.20 -5.40 2.29
C ILE A 105 0.71 -5.63 0.87
N VAL A 106 0.17 -4.93 -0.12
CA VAL A 106 0.65 -4.99 -1.51
C VAL A 106 1.14 -3.61 -1.89
N ILE A 107 2.39 -3.48 -2.30
CA ILE A 107 2.97 -2.21 -2.72
C ILE A 107 3.07 -2.16 -4.23
N SER A 108 2.45 -1.15 -4.82
CA SER A 108 2.39 -0.98 -6.28
C SER A 108 3.67 -0.45 -6.89
N HIS A 109 4.48 0.33 -6.13
CA HIS A 109 5.76 0.90 -6.59
C HIS A 109 6.62 1.44 -5.42
N PRO A 110 7.92 1.74 -5.63
CA PRO A 110 8.90 1.92 -4.54
C PRO A 110 8.67 3.09 -3.57
N HIS A 111 7.81 4.06 -3.93
CA HIS A 111 7.56 5.22 -3.08
C HIS A 111 6.89 4.87 -1.74
N PHE A 112 6.30 3.68 -1.61
CA PHE A 112 5.59 3.26 -0.40
C PHE A 112 6.41 2.37 0.54
N PHE A 113 7.69 2.11 0.25
CA PHE A 113 8.51 1.20 1.07
C PHE A 113 8.78 1.70 2.50
N SER A 114 8.72 3.02 2.73
CA SER A 114 9.13 3.70 3.98
C SER A 114 8.84 2.92 5.27
N THR A 115 7.59 2.89 5.73
CA THR A 115 7.21 2.22 6.98
C THR A 115 6.51 0.89 6.76
N ALA A 116 6.51 0.33 5.55
CA ALA A 116 5.79 -0.89 5.20
C ALA A 116 6.14 -2.08 6.13
N LEU A 117 7.40 -2.21 6.53
CA LEU A 117 7.83 -3.24 7.48
C LEU A 117 7.29 -3.01 8.89
N HIS A 118 7.17 -1.77 9.35
CA HIS A 118 6.55 -1.47 10.66
C HIS A 118 5.05 -1.78 10.64
N TRP A 119 4.37 -1.51 9.52
CA TRP A 119 2.99 -1.94 9.34
C TRP A 119 2.87 -3.47 9.34
N ALA A 120 3.72 -4.15 8.57
CA ALA A 120 3.74 -5.62 8.54
C ALA A 120 3.98 -6.24 9.91
N GLU A 121 4.91 -5.69 10.70
CA GLU A 121 5.16 -6.09 12.08
C GLU A 121 3.94 -5.84 12.98
N ALA A 122 3.32 -4.65 12.87
CA ALA A 122 2.16 -4.29 13.69
C ALA A 122 0.94 -5.20 13.43
N PHE A 123 0.74 -5.65 12.20
CA PHE A 123 -0.40 -6.50 11.82
C PHE A 123 -0.06 -7.99 11.69
N GLY A 124 1.22 -8.36 11.78
CA GLY A 124 1.68 -9.74 11.65
C GLY A 124 1.51 -10.31 10.23
N CYS A 125 1.63 -9.47 9.20
CA CYS A 125 1.36 -9.83 7.81
C CYS A 125 2.61 -9.73 6.90
N LYS A 126 2.45 -10.13 5.64
CA LYS A 126 3.50 -10.06 4.61
C LYS A 126 3.33 -8.83 3.71
N VAL A 127 4.44 -8.36 3.14
CA VAL A 127 4.49 -7.25 2.19
C VAL A 127 4.85 -7.80 0.82
N TYR A 128 3.93 -7.70 -0.12
CA TYR A 128 4.13 -8.11 -1.50
C TYR A 128 4.59 -6.91 -2.33
N ILE A 129 5.66 -7.09 -3.10
CA ILE A 129 6.27 -6.05 -3.93
C ILE A 129 6.51 -6.62 -5.33
N SER A 130 6.66 -5.79 -6.36
CA SER A 130 7.21 -6.26 -7.64
C SER A 130 8.64 -6.80 -7.44
N ALA A 131 9.01 -7.85 -8.17
CA ALA A 131 10.35 -8.44 -8.09
C ALA A 131 11.43 -7.47 -8.58
N GLU A 132 11.08 -6.68 -9.59
CA GLU A 132 11.91 -5.67 -10.25
C GLU A 132 12.19 -4.52 -9.29
N ASP A 133 11.21 -4.20 -8.43
CA ASP A 133 11.36 -3.15 -7.44
C ASP A 133 12.28 -3.54 -6.26
N ALA A 134 12.73 -4.79 -6.18
CA ALA A 134 13.55 -5.28 -5.08
C ALA A 134 14.88 -4.53 -4.93
N GLU A 135 15.44 -3.99 -6.03
CA GLU A 135 16.66 -3.17 -5.99
C GLU A 135 16.46 -1.84 -5.25
N TRP A 136 15.23 -1.32 -5.22
CA TRP A 136 14.88 -0.07 -4.56
C TRP A 136 14.55 -0.24 -3.07
N LEU A 137 14.56 -1.48 -2.57
CA LEU A 137 14.40 -1.75 -1.14
C LEU A 137 15.60 -1.21 -0.36
N THR A 138 15.39 -0.11 0.36
CA THR A 138 16.39 0.42 1.30
C THR A 138 16.59 -0.48 2.51
N ARG A 139 15.61 -1.34 2.81
CA ARG A 139 15.65 -2.33 3.88
C ARG A 139 15.03 -3.63 3.39
N GLN A 140 15.81 -4.70 3.35
CA GLN A 140 15.29 -6.03 3.12
C GLN A 140 14.82 -6.65 4.44
N GLY A 141 13.77 -7.45 4.38
CA GLY A 141 13.26 -8.21 5.52
C GLY A 141 12.45 -9.39 5.03
N ASP A 142 12.32 -10.42 5.87
CA ASP A 142 11.67 -11.70 5.55
C ASP A 142 10.17 -11.59 5.21
N ALA A 143 9.62 -10.38 5.30
CA ALA A 143 8.24 -10.07 4.93
C ALA A 143 8.06 -9.71 3.46
N HIS A 144 9.12 -9.34 2.73
CA HIS A 144 9.04 -8.98 1.31
C HIS A 144 8.90 -10.23 0.42
N ILE A 145 7.81 -10.33 -0.33
CA ILE A 145 7.56 -11.41 -1.29
C ILE A 145 7.42 -10.80 -2.70
N PRO A 146 8.31 -11.13 -3.65
CA PRO A 146 8.19 -10.66 -5.02
C PRO A 146 6.95 -11.24 -5.72
N LEU A 147 6.17 -10.39 -6.40
CA LEU A 147 5.09 -10.81 -7.29
C LEU A 147 5.68 -11.35 -8.59
N SER A 148 5.44 -12.61 -8.89
CA SER A 148 5.83 -13.22 -10.16
C SER A 148 4.91 -12.77 -11.32
N PRO A 149 5.34 -12.92 -12.58
CA PRO A 149 4.47 -12.72 -13.74
C PRO A 149 3.15 -13.50 -13.66
N ASP A 150 3.20 -14.75 -13.20
CA ASP A 150 2.01 -15.59 -13.00
C ASP A 150 1.07 -15.01 -11.93
N ALA A 151 1.61 -14.44 -10.85
CA ALA A 151 0.80 -13.80 -9.81
C ALA A 151 0.11 -12.53 -10.34
N VAL A 152 0.81 -11.72 -11.13
CA VAL A 152 0.22 -10.54 -11.78
C VAL A 152 -0.88 -10.96 -12.77
N PHE A 153 -0.66 -12.04 -13.53
CA PHE A 153 -1.67 -12.56 -14.43
C PHE A 153 -2.88 -13.14 -13.69
N ALA A 154 -2.67 -13.83 -12.56
CA ALA A 154 -3.76 -14.31 -11.71
C ALA A 154 -4.60 -13.15 -11.15
N ILE A 155 -3.96 -12.03 -10.75
CA ILE A 155 -4.67 -10.80 -10.37
C ILE A 155 -5.52 -10.30 -11.52
N TRP A 156 -4.97 -10.22 -12.75
CA TRP A 156 -5.74 -9.84 -13.93
C TRP A 156 -6.95 -10.74 -14.15
N LYS A 157 -6.79 -12.07 -14.12
CA LYS A 157 -7.90 -13.02 -14.30
C LYS A 157 -8.98 -12.87 -13.22
N ALA A 158 -8.59 -12.55 -11.98
CA ALA A 158 -9.54 -12.36 -10.89
C ALA A 158 -10.40 -11.10 -11.07
N ILE A 159 -9.88 -10.05 -11.70
CA ILE A 159 -10.57 -8.77 -11.87
C ILE A 159 -11.18 -8.57 -13.25
N SER A 160 -10.74 -9.29 -14.29
CA SER A 160 -11.19 -9.08 -15.67
C SER A 160 -12.69 -9.32 -15.85
N VAL A 161 -13.27 -10.19 -15.02
CA VAL A 161 -14.71 -10.49 -14.95
C VAL A 161 -15.55 -9.35 -14.38
N LEU A 162 -14.94 -8.38 -13.70
CA LEU A 162 -15.65 -7.26 -13.12
C LEU A 162 -15.95 -6.22 -14.20
N ASP A 163 -17.14 -5.62 -14.16
CA ASP A 163 -17.48 -4.49 -15.02
C ASP A 163 -17.04 -3.18 -14.36
N PHE A 164 -15.95 -2.58 -14.85
CA PHE A 164 -15.40 -1.34 -14.32
C PHE A 164 -14.83 -0.47 -15.45
N ASP A 165 -15.07 0.84 -15.32
CA ASP A 165 -14.63 1.85 -16.29
C ASP A 165 -13.72 2.92 -15.64
N ASP A 166 -13.65 2.93 -14.31
CA ASP A 166 -12.86 3.86 -13.49
C ASP A 166 -11.86 3.09 -12.60
N ALA A 167 -10.73 3.73 -12.27
CA ALA A 167 -9.74 3.22 -11.32
C ALA A 167 -9.27 4.32 -10.35
N HIS A 168 -9.13 3.97 -9.07
CA HIS A 168 -8.71 4.91 -8.04
C HIS A 168 -7.21 5.16 -8.02
N SER A 169 -6.82 6.41 -7.79
CA SER A 169 -5.43 6.84 -7.69
C SER A 169 -4.93 6.94 -6.26
N ALA A 170 -3.63 6.77 -6.06
CA ALA A 170 -2.95 7.11 -4.81
C ALA A 170 -3.03 8.61 -4.43
N PHE A 171 -3.48 9.47 -5.35
CA PHE A 171 -3.68 10.91 -5.11
C PHE A 171 -5.14 11.30 -5.32
N LEU A 172 -5.69 12.04 -4.36
CA LEU A 172 -7.07 12.51 -4.43
C LEU A 172 -7.28 13.38 -5.68
N GLY A 173 -8.35 13.08 -6.44
CA GLY A 173 -8.71 13.82 -7.65
C GLY A 173 -7.91 13.44 -8.91
N ARG A 174 -7.05 12.42 -8.84
CA ARG A 174 -6.28 11.91 -10.00
C ARG A 174 -6.71 10.51 -10.43
N ASP A 175 -7.95 10.12 -10.12
CA ASP A 175 -8.51 8.84 -10.53
C ASP A 175 -8.56 8.75 -12.07
N ALA A 176 -8.24 7.57 -12.61
CA ALA A 176 -8.40 7.32 -14.04
C ALA A 176 -9.88 7.05 -14.31
N ARG A 177 -10.49 7.83 -15.20
CA ARG A 177 -11.89 7.67 -15.57
C ARG A 177 -12.04 7.37 -17.04
N GLY A 178 -12.95 6.45 -17.35
CA GLY A 178 -13.13 5.91 -18.68
C GLY A 178 -12.01 4.96 -19.10
N ASP A 179 -12.40 3.82 -19.63
CA ASP A 179 -11.54 2.83 -20.28
C ASP A 179 -10.46 2.26 -19.34
N ALA A 180 -10.73 2.27 -18.03
CA ALA A 180 -9.79 1.82 -17.01
C ALA A 180 -9.43 0.34 -17.17
N LYS A 181 -10.38 -0.51 -17.60
CA LYS A 181 -10.13 -1.93 -17.84
C LYS A 181 -9.06 -2.14 -18.90
N ARG A 182 -9.16 -1.45 -20.04
CA ARG A 182 -8.16 -1.52 -21.12
C ARG A 182 -6.81 -1.03 -20.66
N ARG A 183 -6.76 0.14 -20.02
CA ARG A 183 -5.51 0.70 -19.50
C ARG A 183 -4.85 -0.23 -18.49
N LEU A 184 -5.63 -0.92 -17.66
CA LEU A 184 -5.10 -1.87 -16.68
C LEU A 184 -4.51 -3.11 -17.35
N LEU A 185 -5.19 -3.68 -18.34
CA LEU A 185 -4.66 -4.80 -19.12
C LEU A 185 -3.36 -4.41 -19.84
N GLU A 186 -3.37 -3.28 -20.53
CA GLU A 186 -2.19 -2.75 -21.23
C GLU A 186 -1.01 -2.54 -20.28
N SER A 187 -1.28 -1.96 -19.09
CA SER A 187 -0.25 -1.78 -18.07
C SER A 187 0.31 -3.12 -17.59
N ALA A 188 -0.53 -4.12 -17.32
CA ALA A 188 -0.08 -5.44 -16.88
C ALA A 188 0.73 -6.16 -17.96
N GLN A 189 0.33 -6.02 -19.22
CA GLN A 189 1.05 -6.56 -20.38
C GLN A 189 2.41 -5.88 -20.57
N ILE A 190 2.50 -4.56 -20.43
CA ILE A 190 3.76 -3.80 -20.49
C ILE A 190 4.66 -4.22 -19.33
N PHE A 191 4.11 -4.31 -18.12
CA PHE A 191 4.84 -4.71 -16.93
C PHE A 191 5.46 -6.10 -17.10
N ILE A 192 4.67 -7.11 -17.46
CA ILE A 192 5.15 -8.48 -17.70
C ILE A 192 6.18 -8.55 -18.84
N ALA A 193 6.00 -7.78 -19.91
CA ALA A 193 7.01 -7.72 -20.98
C ALA A 193 8.33 -7.09 -20.50
N SER A 194 8.28 -6.07 -19.65
CA SER A 194 9.47 -5.42 -19.08
C SER A 194 10.27 -6.33 -18.15
N MET A 195 9.61 -7.33 -17.54
CA MET A 195 10.26 -8.42 -16.80
C MET A 195 10.97 -9.44 -17.72
N GLY A 196 10.91 -9.28 -19.04
CA GLY A 196 11.49 -10.20 -20.03
C GLY A 196 10.56 -11.33 -20.47
N HIS A 197 9.30 -11.35 -20.01
CA HIS A 197 8.33 -12.41 -20.32
C HIS A 197 7.46 -12.03 -21.54
N ILE A 198 8.11 -11.87 -22.70
CA ILE A 198 7.46 -11.36 -23.93
C ILE A 198 6.38 -12.27 -24.52
N ASP A 199 6.44 -13.58 -24.26
CA ASP A 199 5.51 -14.61 -24.76
C ASP A 199 4.52 -15.10 -23.68
N HIS A 200 4.39 -14.39 -22.56
CA HIS A 200 3.51 -14.80 -21.45
C HIS A 200 2.02 -14.77 -21.87
N PRO A 201 1.16 -15.71 -21.39
CA PRO A 201 -0.25 -15.78 -21.80
C PRO A 201 -1.06 -14.48 -21.72
N ILE A 202 -0.79 -13.62 -20.73
CA ILE A 202 -1.43 -12.29 -20.59
C ILE A 202 -1.29 -11.42 -21.85
N ARG A 203 -0.26 -11.63 -22.67
CA ARG A 203 0.06 -10.88 -23.89
C ARG A 203 -0.98 -11.09 -24.99
N TYR A 204 -1.80 -12.13 -24.85
CA TYR A 204 -2.84 -12.50 -25.80
C TYR A 204 -4.26 -12.31 -25.22
N GLU A 205 -4.39 -11.74 -24.00
CA GLU A 205 -5.70 -11.37 -23.47
C GLU A 205 -6.24 -10.12 -24.16
N GLU A 206 -7.56 -10.05 -24.30
CA GLU A 206 -8.32 -8.97 -24.92
C GLU A 206 -9.53 -8.61 -24.04
N ILE A 207 -10.16 -7.46 -24.27
CA ILE A 207 -11.33 -6.93 -23.54
C ILE A 207 -12.54 -6.88 -24.44
#